data_AF-A0A410J3D3-F1
#
_entry.id   AF-A0A410J3D3-F1
#
_cell.length_a   1.000
_cell.length_b   1.000
_cell.length_c   1.000
_cell.angle_alpha   90.00
_cell.angle_beta   90.00
_cell.angle_gamma   90.00
#
_symmetry.space_group_name_H-M   'P 1'
#
loop_
_entity.id
_entity.type
_entity.pdbx_description
1 polymer ?
#
loop_
_entity_poly.entity_id
_entity_poly.type
_entity_poly.pdbx_seq_one_letter_code
_entity_poly.pdbx_strand_id
1 'polypeptide(L)'
;MGKLSGISKIYGDSSLGVSLVTSAVKDALSLARTKGSSYLADDIIIHRKDNNYLKQRINDENKISIVTEAMNEALRKLEQRVLNTLNEFSGYTHVMVIGGGAELICDAVKKHTQIRDERFFKTNNSQYDLVNGMYLIGN
;
A
#
# COMPACT_ATOMS: atom_id res chain seq x y z
N MET A 1 24.73 15.34 29.63
CA MET A 1 23.60 16.06 29.01
C MET A 1 23.43 15.56 27.59
N GLY A 2 22.54 14.60 27.35
CA GLY A 2 22.31 14.03 26.02
C GLY A 2 21.29 14.87 25.25
N LYS A 3 21.75 15.67 24.29
CA LYS A 3 20.86 16.32 23.32
C LYS A 3 20.22 15.22 22.46
N LEU A 4 19.00 14.82 22.78
CA LEU A 4 18.09 14.22 21.81
C LEU A 4 17.74 15.30 20.79
N SER A 5 18.65 15.62 19.87
CA SER A 5 18.28 16.34 18.65
C SER A 5 17.39 15.37 17.88
N GLY A 6 16.07 15.59 17.94
CA GLY A 6 15.12 14.86 17.11
C GLY A 6 15.42 15.16 15.65
N ILE A 7 16.25 14.35 15.02
CA ILE A 7 16.44 14.38 13.58
C ILE A 7 15.20 13.72 12.99
N SER A 8 14.18 14.52 12.70
CA SER A 8 13.10 14.12 11.81
C SER A 8 13.59 14.38 10.38
N LYS A 9 14.21 13.38 9.75
CA LYS A 9 14.34 13.40 8.29
C LYS A 9 12.93 13.14 7.76
N ILE A 10 12.39 14.06 6.97
CA ILE A 10 11.09 13.89 6.31
C ILE A 10 11.37 13.76 4.82
N TYR A 11 10.77 12.75 4.20
CA TYR A 11 10.82 12.55 2.76
C TYR A 11 9.38 12.44 2.25
N GLY A 12 8.99 13.34 1.37
CA GLY A 12 7.68 13.33 0.72
C GLY A 12 7.85 13.12 -0.78
N ASP A 13 7.11 12.14 -1.33
CA ASP A 13 7.08 11.88 -2.77
C ASP A 13 5.63 11.91 -3.25
N SER A 14 5.24 13.01 -3.91
CA SER A 14 3.91 13.19 -4.48
C SER A 14 3.68 12.41 -5.78
N SER A 15 4.73 11.82 -6.35
CA SER A 15 4.63 10.97 -7.53
C SER A 15 4.19 9.54 -7.20
N LEU A 16 4.01 9.23 -5.91
CA LEU A 16 3.69 7.89 -5.38
C LEU A 16 2.38 7.87 -4.61
N GLY A 17 1.56 6.89 -4.95
CA GLY A 17 0.34 6.62 -4.23
C GLY A 17 -0.33 5.35 -4.71
N VAL A 18 -1.32 4.92 -3.92
CA VAL A 18 -2.21 3.81 -4.27
C VAL A 18 -2.92 4.06 -5.60
N SER A 19 -3.11 5.33 -5.98
CA SER A 19 -3.65 5.73 -7.28
C SER A 19 -2.92 5.12 -8.47
N LEU A 20 -1.62 4.80 -8.35
CA LEU A 20 -0.87 4.07 -9.37
C LEU A 20 -1.47 2.68 -9.61
N VAL A 21 -1.79 1.97 -8.53
CA VAL A 21 -2.37 0.62 -8.58
C VAL A 21 -3.82 0.69 -9.04
N THR A 22 -4.60 1.64 -8.48
CA THR A 22 -6.00 1.85 -8.88
C THR A 22 -6.12 2.17 -10.37
N SER A 23 -5.25 3.01 -10.93
CA SER A 23 -5.24 3.32 -12.37
C SER A 23 -4.88 2.11 -13.23
N ALA A 24 -3.82 1.37 -12.87
CA ALA A 24 -3.42 0.16 -13.60
C ALA A 24 -4.55 -0.89 -13.65
N VAL A 25 -5.27 -1.06 -12.54
CA VAL A 25 -6.41 -1.98 -12.46
C VAL A 25 -7.58 -1.47 -13.31
N LYS A 26 -7.90 -0.18 -13.29
CA LYS A 26 -8.96 0.40 -14.14
C LYS A 26 -8.69 0.20 -15.63
N ASP A 27 -7.46 0.42 -16.06
CA ASP A 27 -7.06 0.26 -17.45
C ASP A 27 -7.19 -1.21 -17.87
N ALA A 28 -6.72 -2.14 -17.03
CA ALA A 28 -6.87 -3.58 -17.27
C ALA A 28 -8.34 -4.04 -17.28
N LEU A 29 -9.18 -3.50 -16.40
CA LEU A 29 -10.63 -3.79 -16.37
C LEU A 29 -11.34 -3.31 -17.63
N SER A 30 -10.91 -2.17 -18.17
CA SER A 30 -11.45 -1.64 -19.43
C SER A 30 -11.16 -2.60 -20.59
N LEU A 31 -9.97 -3.22 -20.62
CA LEU A 31 -9.63 -4.29 -21.56
C LEU A 31 -10.46 -5.57 -21.32
N ALA A 32 -10.89 -5.81 -20.09
CA ALA A 32 -11.77 -6.90 -19.69
C ALA A 32 -13.26 -6.62 -19.90
N ARG A 33 -13.62 -5.56 -20.64
CA ARG A 33 -15.01 -5.11 -20.87
C ARG A 33 -15.82 -4.95 -19.57
N THR A 34 -15.12 -4.66 -18.49
CA THR A 34 -15.70 -4.41 -17.17
C THR A 34 -15.65 -2.91 -16.93
N LYS A 35 -16.77 -2.32 -16.50
CA LYS A 35 -16.83 -0.86 -16.30
C LYS A 35 -15.91 -0.45 -15.14
N GLY A 36 -14.72 0.05 -15.48
CA GLY A 36 -13.70 0.45 -14.51
C GLY A 36 -14.14 1.68 -13.70
N SER A 37 -14.55 1.47 -12.44
CA SER A 37 -14.78 2.53 -11.46
C SER A 37 -13.69 2.49 -10.39
N SER A 38 -13.48 3.59 -9.64
CA SER A 38 -12.53 3.58 -8.50
C SER A 38 -12.93 2.52 -7.48
N TYR A 39 -14.22 2.48 -7.14
CA TYR A 39 -14.76 1.50 -6.20
C TYR A 39 -14.46 0.06 -6.62
N LEU A 40 -14.72 -0.28 -7.89
CA LEU A 40 -14.47 -1.64 -8.39
C LEU A 40 -12.98 -1.98 -8.42
N ALA A 41 -12.14 -1.01 -8.80
CA ALA A 41 -10.69 -1.21 -8.80
C ALA A 41 -10.16 -1.43 -7.38
N ASP A 42 -10.60 -0.63 -6.42
CA ASP A 42 -10.18 -0.76 -5.02
C ASP A 42 -10.69 -2.08 -4.41
N ASP A 43 -11.92 -2.48 -4.71
CA ASP A 43 -12.50 -3.76 -4.29
C ASP A 43 -11.70 -4.96 -4.82
N ILE A 44 -11.23 -4.89 -6.07
CA ILE A 44 -10.34 -5.89 -6.67
C ILE A 44 -8.96 -5.90 -6.02
N ILE A 45 -8.40 -4.72 -5.69
CA ILE A 45 -7.09 -4.60 -5.02
C ILE A 45 -7.13 -5.19 -3.60
N ILE A 46 -8.21 -4.93 -2.87
CA ILE A 46 -8.43 -5.48 -1.52
C ILE A 46 -8.50 -7.01 -1.60
N HIS A 47 -9.30 -7.55 -2.53
CA HIS A 47 -9.52 -8.99 -2.68
C HIS A 47 -8.54 -9.69 -3.65
N ARG A 48 -7.39 -9.06 -3.95
CA ARG A 48 -6.42 -9.55 -4.96
C ARG A 48 -5.89 -10.97 -4.74
N LYS A 49 -5.96 -11.47 -3.51
CA LYS A 49 -5.52 -12.82 -3.13
C LYS A 49 -6.66 -13.86 -3.19
N ASP A 50 -7.90 -13.44 -3.43
CA ASP A 50 -9.07 -14.31 -3.51
C ASP A 50 -9.52 -14.53 -4.97
N ASN A 51 -9.05 -15.62 -5.56
CA ASN A 51 -9.39 -15.98 -6.94
C ASN A 51 -10.89 -16.22 -7.16
N ASN A 52 -11.61 -16.68 -6.14
CA ASN A 52 -13.05 -16.92 -6.25
C ASN A 52 -13.79 -15.58 -6.33
N TYR A 53 -13.38 -14.61 -5.51
CA TYR A 53 -13.89 -13.25 -5.55
C TYR A 53 -13.63 -12.59 -6.92
N LEU A 54 -12.39 -12.69 -7.43
CA LEU A 54 -12.01 -12.11 -8.72
C LEU A 54 -12.84 -12.68 -9.88
N LYS A 55 -13.10 -14.00 -9.89
CA LYS A 55 -13.96 -14.64 -10.90
C LYS A 55 -15.40 -14.14 -10.89
N GLN A 56 -15.94 -13.81 -9.72
CA GLN A 56 -17.31 -13.30 -9.60
C GLN A 56 -17.43 -11.82 -9.97
N ARG A 57 -16.33 -11.05 -9.90
CA ARG A 57 -16.33 -9.60 -10.13
C ARG A 57 -15.86 -9.17 -11.51
N ILE A 58 -15.02 -9.96 -12.17
CA ILE A 58 -14.48 -9.66 -13.49
C ILE A 58 -15.33 -10.38 -14.54
N ASN A 59 -15.91 -9.61 -15.48
CA ASN A 59 -16.89 -10.16 -16.44
C ASN A 59 -16.29 -11.19 -17.42
N ASP A 60 -15.03 -11.01 -17.81
CA ASP A 60 -14.32 -11.90 -18.74
C ASP A 60 -13.27 -12.69 -17.98
N GLU A 61 -13.55 -13.98 -17.73
CA GLU A 61 -12.65 -14.87 -16.98
C GLU A 61 -11.26 -14.98 -17.63
N ASN A 62 -11.17 -14.87 -18.97
CA ASN A 62 -9.90 -14.94 -19.69
C ASN A 62 -9.01 -13.72 -19.45
N LYS A 63 -9.56 -12.65 -18.87
CA LYS A 63 -8.88 -11.38 -18.60
C LYS A 63 -8.49 -11.20 -17.13
N ILE A 64 -8.89 -12.12 -16.24
CA ILE A 64 -8.47 -12.13 -14.83
C ILE A 64 -6.94 -12.15 -14.73
N SER A 65 -6.26 -12.93 -15.58
CA SER A 65 -4.80 -12.97 -15.62
C SER A 65 -4.20 -11.61 -15.95
N ILE A 66 -4.76 -10.89 -16.92
CA ILE A 66 -4.28 -9.56 -17.34
C ILE A 66 -4.46 -8.53 -16.21
N VAL A 67 -5.62 -8.54 -15.55
CA VAL A 67 -5.89 -7.65 -14.41
C VAL A 67 -4.94 -7.95 -13.25
N THR A 68 -4.73 -9.22 -12.95
CA THR A 68 -3.83 -9.67 -11.88
C THR A 68 -2.37 -9.31 -12.17
N GLU A 69 -1.94 -9.47 -13.43
CA GLU A 69 -0.58 -9.11 -13.87
C GLU A 69 -0.34 -7.60 -13.77
N ALA A 70 -1.25 -6.78 -14.29
CA ALA A 70 -1.17 -5.32 -14.22
C ALA A 70 -1.12 -4.82 -12.77
N MET A 71 -1.96 -5.39 -11.90
CA MET A 71 -1.97 -5.10 -10.48
C MET A 71 -0.65 -5.48 -9.81
N ASN A 72 -0.14 -6.68 -10.05
CA ASN A 72 1.11 -7.16 -9.45
C ASN A 72 2.33 -6.34 -9.91
N GLU A 73 2.34 -5.87 -11.16
CA GLU A 73 3.40 -4.98 -11.65
C GLU A 73 3.32 -3.60 -10.99
N ALA A 74 2.12 -3.03 -10.87
CA ALA A 74 1.92 -1.75 -10.18
C ALA A 74 2.30 -1.83 -8.68
N LEU A 75 1.95 -2.94 -8.01
CA LEU A 75 2.34 -3.22 -6.63
C LEU A 75 3.86 -3.33 -6.50
N ARG A 76 4.52 -4.13 -7.35
CA ARG A 76 5.99 -4.23 -7.37
C ARG A 76 6.65 -2.87 -7.55
N LYS A 77 6.11 -2.03 -8.43
CA LYS A 77 6.62 -0.66 -8.64
C LYS A 77 6.44 0.22 -7.41
N LEU A 78 5.30 0.11 -6.72
CA LEU A 78 5.06 0.83 -5.46
C LEU A 78 6.03 0.36 -4.38
N GLU A 79 6.19 -0.95 -4.20
CA GLU A 79 7.13 -1.55 -3.24
C GLU A 79 8.56 -1.07 -3.49
N GLN A 80 9.07 -1.24 -4.72
CA GLN A 80 10.45 -0.87 -5.05
C GLN A 80 10.75 0.59 -4.74
N ARG A 81 9.81 1.49 -5.00
CA ARG A 81 9.99 2.91 -4.72
C ARG A 81 10.00 3.20 -3.23
N VAL A 82 9.11 2.59 -2.46
CA VAL A 82 9.14 2.68 -0.99
C VAL A 82 10.47 2.15 -0.44
N LEU A 83 10.94 0.99 -0.93
CA LEU A 83 12.22 0.41 -0.49
C LEU A 83 13.41 1.30 -0.85
N ASN A 84 13.42 1.90 -2.04
CA ASN A 84 14.45 2.84 -2.44
C ASN A 84 14.48 4.07 -1.52
N THR A 85 13.30 4.62 -1.18
CA THR A 85 13.21 5.72 -0.21
C THR A 85 13.66 5.28 1.18
N LEU A 86 13.34 4.07 1.64
CA LEU A 86 13.77 3.57 2.95
C LEU A 86 15.29 3.48 3.09
N ASN A 87 16.02 3.26 2.00
CA ASN A 87 17.49 3.24 2.02
C ASN A 87 18.10 4.62 2.35
N GLU A 88 17.34 5.69 2.19
CA GLU A 88 17.75 7.05 2.60
C GLU A 88 17.66 7.27 4.12
N PHE A 89 17.11 6.30 4.86
CA PHE A 89 16.92 6.35 6.29
C PHE A 89 17.77 5.27 6.97
N SER A 90 18.37 5.62 8.10
CA SER A 90 19.11 4.68 8.94
C SER A 90 18.95 5.05 10.41
N GLY A 91 19.23 4.10 11.31
CA GLY A 91 19.20 4.32 12.76
C GLY A 91 17.80 4.31 13.40
N TYR A 92 16.74 4.05 12.64
CA TYR A 92 15.40 3.84 13.21
C TYR A 92 15.32 2.51 13.96
N THR A 93 14.60 2.51 15.08
CA THR A 93 14.45 1.33 15.96
C THR A 93 13.07 0.69 15.89
N HIS A 94 12.10 1.42 15.34
CA HIS A 94 10.70 1.04 15.19
C HIS A 94 10.22 1.52 13.81
N VAL A 95 9.27 0.80 13.24
CA VAL A 95 8.67 1.13 11.94
C VAL A 95 7.15 1.09 12.09
N MET A 96 6.47 2.10 11.54
CA MET A 96 5.01 2.15 11.49
C MET A 96 4.57 2.38 10.04
N VAL A 97 3.62 1.59 9.55
CA VAL A 97 3.04 1.75 8.21
C VAL A 97 1.57 2.11 8.36
N ILE A 98 1.20 3.31 7.91
CA ILE A 98 -0.15 3.89 8.01
C ILE A 98 -0.69 4.29 6.64
N GLY A 99 -1.95 4.73 6.60
CA GLY A 99 -2.63 5.22 5.40
C GLY A 99 -3.29 4.11 4.59
N GLY A 100 -4.16 4.48 3.65
CA GLY A 100 -4.96 3.51 2.89
C GLY A 100 -4.14 2.50 2.07
N GLY A 101 -2.88 2.81 1.74
CA GLY A 101 -1.97 1.92 1.03
C GLY A 101 -1.17 0.97 1.91
N ALA A 102 -1.33 0.98 3.24
CA ALA A 102 -0.48 0.22 4.16
C ALA A 102 -0.50 -1.29 3.87
N GLU A 103 -1.69 -1.86 3.61
CA GLU A 103 -1.91 -3.28 3.23
C GLU A 103 -1.17 -3.71 1.96
N LEU A 104 -0.73 -2.76 1.13
CA LEU A 104 -0.11 -3.02 -0.16
C LEU A 104 1.41 -3.11 -0.07
N ILE A 105 2.02 -2.52 0.96
CA ILE A 105 3.48 -2.40 1.08
C ILE A 105 4.04 -2.97 2.39
N CYS A 106 3.20 -3.23 3.40
CA CYS A 106 3.67 -3.62 4.72
C CYS A 106 4.57 -4.85 4.72
N ASP A 107 4.25 -5.86 3.91
CA ASP A 107 5.01 -7.10 3.82
C ASP A 107 6.43 -6.82 3.28
N ALA A 108 6.53 -6.01 2.22
CA ALA A 108 7.81 -5.61 1.63
C ALA A 108 8.64 -4.76 2.61
N VAL A 109 8.01 -3.77 3.28
CA VAL A 109 8.68 -2.91 4.26
C VAL A 109 9.18 -3.73 5.45
N LYS A 110 8.37 -4.64 5.99
CA LYS A 110 8.75 -5.51 7.11
C LYS A 110 9.93 -6.42 6.75
N LYS A 111 9.87 -7.03 5.57
CA LYS A 111 10.94 -7.89 5.05
C LYS A 111 12.25 -7.13 4.85
N HIS A 112 12.20 -5.92 4.33
CA HIS A 112 13.40 -5.11 4.04
C HIS A 112 14.06 -4.54 5.30
N THR A 113 13.25 -4.10 6.28
CA THR A 113 13.76 -3.43 7.49
C THR A 113 14.27 -4.40 8.55
N GLN A 114 13.84 -5.66 8.53
CA GLN A 114 14.23 -6.70 9.52
C GLN A 114 13.99 -6.28 10.99
N ILE A 115 13.05 -5.35 11.21
CA ILE A 115 12.62 -4.93 12.54
C ILE A 115 11.80 -6.06 13.17
N ARG A 116 12.03 -6.33 14.45
CA ARG A 116 11.29 -7.35 15.21
C ARG A 116 9.80 -7.01 15.26
N ASP A 117 8.97 -8.04 15.35
CA ASP A 117 7.51 -7.92 15.30
C ASP A 117 6.96 -6.94 16.33
N GLU A 118 7.54 -6.88 17.53
CA GLU A 118 7.12 -5.99 18.62
C GLU A 118 7.38 -4.50 18.32
N ARG A 119 8.16 -4.21 17.28
CA ARG A 119 8.55 -2.86 16.87
C ARG A 119 8.07 -2.48 15.46
N PHE A 120 7.28 -3.35 14.83
CA PHE A 120 6.67 -3.11 13.54
C PHE A 120 5.15 -2.91 13.71
N PHE A 121 4.69 -1.69 13.53
CA PHE A 121 3.30 -1.29 13.79
C PHE A 121 2.51 -1.13 12.49
N LYS A 122 1.38 -1.84 12.39
CA LYS A 122 0.38 -1.68 11.34
C LYS A 122 -0.99 -2.02 11.95
N THR A 123 -1.98 -1.17 11.75
CA THR A 123 -3.36 -1.48 12.13
C THR A 123 -4.11 -2.16 10.97
N ASN A 124 -5.29 -2.71 11.23
CA ASN A 124 -6.19 -3.17 10.16
C ASN A 124 -7.15 -2.06 9.68
N ASN A 125 -6.97 -0.84 10.17
CA ASN A 125 -7.81 0.31 9.82
C ASN A 125 -6.95 1.50 9.38
N SER A 126 -5.90 1.20 8.60
CA SER A 126 -4.75 2.09 8.39
C SER A 126 -5.09 3.46 7.81
N GLN A 127 -6.19 3.58 7.06
CA GLN A 127 -6.68 4.85 6.54
C GLN A 127 -7.08 5.85 7.64
N TYR A 128 -7.43 5.38 8.84
CA TYR A 128 -7.84 6.22 9.97
C TYR A 128 -6.72 6.43 11.01
N ASP A 129 -5.56 5.79 10.88
CA ASP A 129 -4.49 5.88 11.89
C ASP A 129 -4.11 7.32 12.20
N LEU A 130 -4.04 8.18 11.17
CA LEU A 130 -3.72 9.60 11.34
C LEU A 130 -4.81 10.33 12.15
N VAL A 131 -6.08 10.24 11.74
CA VAL A 131 -7.16 10.96 12.41
C VAL A 131 -7.41 10.42 13.82
N ASN A 132 -7.23 9.11 14.03
CA ASN A 132 -7.30 8.51 15.36
C ASN A 132 -6.17 9.01 16.26
N GLY A 133 -4.94 9.11 15.74
CA GLY A 133 -3.83 9.70 16.48
C GLY A 133 -4.10 11.17 16.85
N MET A 134 -4.62 11.96 15.93
CA MET A 134 -5.01 13.36 16.20
C MET A 134 -6.12 13.45 17.25
N TYR A 135 -7.13 12.59 17.16
CA TYR A 135 -8.23 12.51 18.12
C TYR A 135 -7.72 12.19 19.54
N LEU A 136 -6.83 11.20 19.67
CA LEU A 136 -6.26 10.79 20.97
C LEU A 136 -5.31 11.82 21.58
N ILE A 137 -4.78 12.75 20.80
CA ILE A 137 -3.97 13.88 21.30
C ILE A 137 -4.86 15.04 21.75
N GLY A 138 -5.96 15.28 21.02
CA GLY A 138 -6.85 16.42 21.22
C GLY A 138 -7.99 16.22 22.22
N ASN A 139 -8.28 14.98 22.60
CA ASN A 139 -9.27 14.60 23.62
C ASN A 139 -8.59 14.04 24.87
#